data_AF-A0A850JHC7-F1
#
_entry.id   AF-A0A850JHC7-F1
#
_cell.length_a   1.000
_cell.length_b   1.000
_cell.length_c   1.000
_cell.angle_alpha   90.00
_cell.angle_beta   90.00
_cell.angle_gamma   90.00
#
_symmetry.space_group_name_H-M   'P 1'
#
loop_
_entity.id
_entity.type
_entity.pdbx_description
1 polymer ?
#
loop_
_entity_poly.entity_id
_entity_poly.type
_entity_poly.pdbx_seq_one_letter_code
_entity_poly.pdbx_strand_id
1 'polypeptide(L)'
;MLAIAAAPAEGGPPGPDAKGAAIGTVGLVERLIRELPEDDPELPWQDRLRMIGTGIRSVARRHPQVFLLLFMRPTVTEEARRARNTMQAILRSAGVPEEIVTPLQRLLDTIGMGLAASEAGGRFTGDAEDVDRVYDLAEELLLSAIERYAGG
;
A
#
# COMPACT_ATOMS: atom_id res chain seq x y z
N MET A 1 -16.12 -12.09 9.94
CA MET A 1 -16.44 -11.18 11.06
C MET A 1 -15.12 -10.67 11.64
N LEU A 2 -14.50 -9.68 10.98
CA LEU A 2 -13.24 -9.09 11.43
C LEU A 2 -13.55 -7.94 12.40
N ALA A 3 -12.91 -7.96 13.56
CA ALA A 3 -13.13 -7.03 14.64
C ALA A 3 -12.84 -5.58 14.20
N ILE A 4 -13.86 -4.74 14.28
CA ILE A 4 -13.72 -3.29 14.40
C ILE A 4 -13.03 -3.08 15.76
N ALA A 5 -11.76 -2.70 15.75
CA ALA A 5 -11.10 -2.24 16.96
C ALA A 5 -11.75 -0.91 17.36
N ALA A 6 -12.65 -0.99 18.34
CA ALA A 6 -13.11 0.17 19.08
C ALA A 6 -11.91 0.91 19.66
N ALA A 7 -11.87 2.22 19.46
CA ALA A 7 -10.89 3.09 20.10
C ALA A 7 -11.05 3.00 21.64
N PRO A 8 -9.96 2.87 22.43
CA PRO A 8 -10.07 3.02 23.86
C PRO A 8 -10.29 4.50 24.21
N ALA A 9 -11.27 4.74 25.08
CA ALA A 9 -11.45 6.02 25.74
C ALA A 9 -10.31 6.25 26.76
N GLU A 10 -9.79 7.48 26.71
CA GLU A 10 -8.97 8.20 27.69
C GLU A 10 -7.64 7.57 28.17
N GLY A 11 -6.54 8.17 27.71
CA GLY A 11 -5.23 8.14 28.36
C GLY A 11 -4.63 9.54 28.33
N GLY A 12 -4.15 10.03 29.49
CA GLY A 12 -3.63 11.39 29.69
C GLY A 12 -2.50 11.80 28.74
N PRO A 13 -2.07 13.08 28.79
CA PRO A 13 -1.18 13.65 27.77
C PRO A 13 0.10 12.81 27.63
N PRO A 14 0.51 12.49 26.39
CA PRO A 14 1.66 11.62 26.15
C PRO A 14 2.93 12.24 26.75
N GLY A 15 3.70 11.40 27.45
CA GLY A 15 5.00 11.78 28.00
C GLY A 15 5.99 12.23 26.91
N PRO A 16 7.01 13.02 27.26
CA PRO A 16 7.91 13.70 26.32
C PRO A 16 8.62 12.75 25.32
N ASP A 17 8.82 11.48 25.70
CA ASP A 17 9.55 10.49 24.89
C ASP A 17 8.70 9.87 23.76
N ALA A 18 7.37 9.83 23.92
CA ALA A 18 6.45 9.30 22.90
C ALA A 18 6.40 10.22 21.66
N LYS A 19 6.63 11.52 21.86
CA LYS A 19 6.63 12.53 20.79
C LYS A 19 7.86 12.40 19.89
N GLY A 20 9.04 12.08 20.45
CA GLY A 20 10.28 11.86 19.70
C GLY A 20 10.24 10.61 18.82
N ALA A 21 9.70 9.49 19.32
CA ALA A 21 9.53 8.27 18.55
C ALA A 21 8.49 8.40 17.41
N ALA A 22 7.43 9.19 17.63
CA ALA A 22 6.42 9.49 16.62
C ALA A 22 6.99 10.31 15.46
N ILE A 23 7.80 11.35 15.75
CA ILE A 23 8.43 12.20 14.72
C ILE A 23 9.43 11.41 13.88
N GLY A 24 10.26 10.55 14.50
CA GLY A 24 11.23 9.73 13.78
C GLY A 24 10.57 8.71 12.83
N THR A 25 9.43 8.15 13.22
CA THR A 25 8.70 7.18 12.39
C THR A 25 7.98 7.87 11.22
N VAL A 26 7.35 9.02 11.47
CA VAL A 26 6.69 9.82 10.41
C VAL A 26 7.67 10.21 9.31
N GLY A 27 8.86 10.71 9.67
CA GLY A 27 9.87 11.07 8.67
C GLY A 27 10.40 9.88 7.86
N LEU A 28 10.45 8.68 8.45
CA LEU A 28 10.85 7.46 7.76
C LEU A 28 9.79 6.99 6.77
N VAL A 29 8.50 7.14 7.11
CA VAL A 29 7.39 6.81 6.21
C VAL A 29 7.41 7.71 4.98
N GLU A 30 7.55 9.02 5.19
CA GLU A 30 7.61 10.00 4.09
C GLU A 30 8.78 9.72 3.16
N ARG A 31 9.92 9.30 3.72
CA ARG A 31 11.09 8.93 2.92
C ARG A 31 10.83 7.70 2.04
N LEU A 32 10.22 6.65 2.59
CA LEU A 32 9.93 5.45 1.80
C LEU A 32 8.86 5.68 0.73
N ILE A 33 7.86 6.53 1.00
CA ILE A 33 6.86 6.88 0.00
C ILE A 33 7.49 7.67 -1.16
N ARG A 34 8.46 8.55 -0.88
CA ARG A 34 9.21 9.29 -1.93
C ARG A 34 10.10 8.41 -2.82
N GLU A 35 10.36 7.16 -2.41
CA GLU A 35 11.09 6.21 -3.24
C GLU A 35 10.17 5.43 -4.19
N LEU A 36 8.85 5.57 -4.06
CA LEU A 36 7.91 5.02 -5.03
C LEU A 36 8.02 5.81 -6.34
N PRO A 37 7.87 5.12 -7.49
CA PRO A 37 7.87 5.79 -8.78
C PRO A 37 6.77 6.85 -8.83
N GLU A 38 7.09 7.99 -9.47
CA GLU A 38 6.09 8.99 -9.78
C GLU A 38 5.08 8.40 -10.79
N ASP A 39 3.81 8.68 -10.56
CA ASP A 39 2.74 8.27 -11.47
C ASP A 39 2.85 9.05 -12.78
N ASP A 40 2.65 8.36 -13.90
CA ASP A 40 2.58 8.94 -15.24
C ASP A 40 1.14 8.82 -15.76
N PRO A 41 0.35 9.91 -15.70
CA PRO A 41 -1.06 9.89 -16.09
C PRO A 41 -1.32 9.55 -17.56
N GLU A 42 -0.31 9.66 -18.43
CA GLU A 42 -0.43 9.38 -19.87
C GLU A 42 -0.37 7.88 -20.18
N LEU A 43 0.10 7.06 -19.23
CA LEU A 43 0.15 5.61 -19.38
C LEU A 43 -1.24 4.98 -19.20
N PRO A 44 -1.50 3.82 -19.86
CA PRO A 44 -2.63 2.98 -19.52
C PRO A 44 -2.67 2.68 -18.02
N TRP A 45 -3.87 2.66 -17.44
CA TRP A 45 -4.05 2.46 -16.00
C TRP A 45 -3.44 1.15 -15.49
N GLN A 46 -3.40 0.12 -16.34
CA GLN A 46 -2.75 -1.17 -16.03
C GLN A 46 -1.25 -0.98 -15.79
N ASP A 47 -0.58 -0.23 -16.66
CA ASP A 47 0.87 0.00 -16.57
C ASP A 47 1.22 0.87 -15.36
N ARG A 48 0.37 1.86 -15.06
CA ARG A 48 0.47 2.67 -13.84
C ARG A 48 0.35 1.81 -12.58
N LEU A 49 -0.60 0.87 -12.56
CA LEU A 49 -0.77 -0.06 -11.44
C LEU A 49 0.43 -0.99 -11.27
N ARG A 50 0.95 -1.57 -12.37
CA ARG A 50 2.15 -2.43 -12.37
C ARG A 50 3.36 -1.69 -11.84
N MET A 51 3.54 -0.44 -12.26
CA MET A 51 4.63 0.41 -11.82
C MET A 51 4.57 0.64 -10.31
N ILE A 52 3.39 0.95 -9.76
CA ILE A 52 3.20 1.10 -8.31
C ILE A 52 3.51 -0.21 -7.57
N GLY A 53 2.96 -1.35 -8.03
CA GLY A 53 3.18 -2.65 -7.41
C GLY A 53 4.66 -3.04 -7.37
N THR A 54 5.35 -2.86 -8.50
CA THR A 54 6.80 -3.09 -8.63
C THR A 54 7.59 -2.17 -7.70
N GLY A 55 7.21 -0.88 -7.62
CA GLY A 55 7.81 0.09 -6.72
C GLY A 55 7.70 -0.30 -5.26
N ILE A 56 6.50 -0.67 -4.80
CA ILE A 56 6.24 -1.13 -3.43
C ILE A 56 7.10 -2.35 -3.09
N ARG A 57 7.11 -3.36 -3.97
CA ARG A 57 7.91 -4.58 -3.80
C ARG A 57 9.41 -4.27 -3.74
N SER A 58 9.90 -3.39 -4.60
CA SER A 58 11.29 -2.93 -4.62
C SER A 58 11.68 -2.24 -3.30
N VAL A 59 10.83 -1.33 -2.79
CA VAL A 59 11.05 -0.67 -1.50
C VAL A 59 11.08 -1.68 -0.36
N ALA A 60 10.14 -2.64 -0.33
CA ALA A 60 10.09 -3.68 0.69
C ALA A 60 11.34 -4.58 0.69
N ARG A 61 11.86 -4.95 -0.49
CA ARG A 61 13.11 -5.71 -0.62
C ARG A 61 14.34 -4.92 -0.17
N ARG A 62 14.38 -3.62 -0.43
CA ARG A 62 15.50 -2.74 -0.04
C ARG A 62 15.50 -2.40 1.45
N HIS A 63 14.32 -2.30 2.05
CA HIS A 63 14.15 -1.84 3.43
C HIS A 63 13.22 -2.75 4.26
N PRO A 64 13.49 -4.06 4.37
CA PRO A 64 12.50 -5.02 4.89
C PRO A 64 12.08 -4.75 6.34
N GLN A 65 13.00 -4.42 7.23
CA GLN A 65 12.68 -4.13 8.63
C GLN A 65 11.88 -2.83 8.78
N VAL A 66 12.19 -1.83 7.95
CA VAL A 66 11.49 -0.55 7.98
C VAL A 66 10.09 -0.70 7.41
N PHE A 67 9.94 -1.42 6.31
CA PHE A 67 8.66 -1.68 5.65
C PHE A 67 7.67 -2.36 6.59
N LEU A 68 8.12 -3.34 7.38
CA LEU A 68 7.29 -3.99 8.40
C LEU A 68 6.83 -3.03 9.51
N LEU A 69 7.70 -2.12 9.95
CA LEU A 69 7.32 -1.10 10.93
C LEU A 69 6.28 -0.12 10.38
N LEU A 70 6.35 0.21 9.09
CA LEU A 70 5.33 1.03 8.41
C LEU A 70 3.98 0.35 8.38
N PHE A 71 3.96 -0.93 7.99
CA PHE A 71 2.75 -1.71 7.86
C PHE A 71 1.95 -1.80 9.17
N MET A 72 2.66 -1.80 10.30
CA MET A 72 2.06 -1.91 11.63
C MET A 72 1.49 -0.60 12.20
N ARG A 73 1.63 0.55 11.51
CA ARG A 73 1.22 1.84 12.05
C ARG A 73 0.27 2.62 11.13
N PRO A 74 -0.79 3.25 11.67
CA PRO A 74 -1.62 4.17 10.91
C PRO A 74 -0.76 5.33 10.39
N THR A 75 -0.69 5.49 9.07
CA THR A 75 0.03 6.60 8.44
C THR A 75 -0.96 7.61 7.88
N VAL A 76 -1.10 8.73 8.59
CA VAL A 76 -1.94 9.88 8.19
C VAL A 76 -1.11 11.05 7.64
N THR A 77 0.07 10.76 7.08
CA THR A 77 0.96 11.77 6.50
C THR A 77 0.44 12.31 5.17
N GLU A 78 0.96 13.47 4.78
CA GLU A 78 0.65 14.11 3.49
C GLU A 78 1.08 13.23 2.31
N GLU A 79 2.26 12.60 2.38
CA GLU A 79 2.72 11.68 1.34
C GLU A 79 1.84 10.43 1.25
N ALA A 80 1.37 9.89 2.39
CA ALA A 80 0.42 8.77 2.37
C ALA A 80 -0.94 9.18 1.77
N ARG A 81 -1.35 10.44 1.97
CA ARG A 81 -2.54 11.00 1.32
C ARG A 81 -2.35 11.11 -0.19
N ARG A 82 -1.18 11.56 -0.67
CA ARG A 82 -0.84 11.61 -2.10
C ARG A 82 -0.82 10.23 -2.75
N ALA A 83 -0.21 9.24 -2.11
CA ALA A 83 -0.21 7.86 -2.60
C ALA A 83 -1.64 7.32 -2.74
N ARG A 84 -2.50 7.53 -1.73
CA ARG A 84 -3.93 7.16 -1.81
C ARG A 84 -4.66 7.88 -2.93
N ASN A 85 -4.46 9.19 -3.07
CA ASN A 85 -5.09 9.98 -4.13
C ASN A 85 -4.68 9.50 -5.53
N THR A 86 -3.41 9.09 -5.68
CA THR A 86 -2.86 8.54 -6.92
C THR A 86 -3.57 7.23 -7.28
N MET A 87 -3.67 6.29 -6.35
CA MET A 87 -4.41 5.04 -6.57
C MET A 87 -5.87 5.30 -6.92
N GLN A 88 -6.54 6.23 -6.22
CA GLN A 88 -7.92 6.61 -6.57
C GLN A 88 -8.03 7.24 -7.97
N ALA A 89 -7.04 8.04 -8.39
CA ALA A 89 -7.02 8.60 -9.74
C ALA A 89 -6.86 7.52 -10.83
N ILE A 90 -6.02 6.52 -10.58
CA ILE A 90 -5.87 5.34 -11.47
C ILE A 90 -7.20 4.61 -11.60
N LEU A 91 -7.88 4.31 -10.48
CA LEU A 91 -9.17 3.63 -10.51
C LEU A 91 -10.24 4.42 -11.26
N ARG A 92 -10.29 5.75 -11.08
CA ARG A 92 -11.19 6.62 -11.86
C ARG A 92 -10.86 6.60 -13.34
N SER A 93 -9.57 6.64 -13.70
CA SER A 93 -9.14 6.57 -15.10
C SER A 93 -9.45 5.22 -15.76
N ALA A 94 -9.53 4.15 -14.95
CA ALA A 94 -9.98 2.84 -15.40
C ALA A 94 -11.50 2.77 -15.62
N GLY A 95 -12.28 3.75 -15.15
CA GLY A 95 -13.74 3.77 -15.27
C GLY A 95 -14.49 3.17 -14.06
N VAL A 96 -13.81 2.95 -12.93
CA VAL A 96 -14.46 2.44 -11.72
C VAL A 96 -15.47 3.47 -11.17
N PRO A 97 -16.72 3.07 -10.84
CA PRO A 97 -17.72 3.95 -10.24
C PRO A 97 -17.25 4.60 -8.94
N GLU A 98 -17.56 5.89 -8.72
CA GLU A 98 -17.02 6.67 -7.60
C GLU A 98 -17.37 6.06 -6.23
N GLU A 99 -18.55 5.45 -6.09
CA GLU A 99 -18.98 4.75 -4.88
C GLU A 99 -18.12 3.50 -4.55
N ILE A 100 -17.41 2.95 -5.55
CA ILE A 100 -16.52 1.80 -5.43
C ILE A 100 -15.06 2.22 -5.30
N VAL A 101 -14.66 3.40 -5.79
CA VAL A 101 -13.26 3.87 -5.82
C VAL A 101 -12.57 3.76 -4.46
N THR A 102 -13.17 4.33 -3.40
CA THR A 102 -12.53 4.33 -2.07
C THR A 102 -12.48 2.93 -1.44
N PRO A 103 -13.56 2.14 -1.41
CA PRO A 103 -13.51 0.75 -0.95
C PRO A 103 -12.49 -0.11 -1.71
N LEU A 104 -12.47 -0.03 -3.04
CA LEU A 104 -11.57 -0.82 -3.87
C LEU A 104 -10.12 -0.41 -3.66
N GLN A 105 -9.82 0.90 -3.65
CA GLN A 105 -8.47 1.40 -3.33
C GLN A 105 -7.93 0.84 -2.01
N ARG A 106 -8.73 0.86 -0.94
CA ARG A 106 -8.30 0.33 0.37
C ARG A 106 -8.01 -1.17 0.31
N LEU A 107 -8.82 -1.92 -0.42
CA LEU A 107 -8.62 -3.35 -0.60
C LEU A 107 -7.31 -3.64 -1.35
N LEU A 108 -7.10 -2.97 -2.48
CA LEU A 108 -5.91 -3.15 -3.33
C LEU A 108 -4.63 -2.77 -2.56
N ASP A 109 -4.61 -1.62 -1.89
CA ASP A 109 -3.46 -1.18 -1.08
C ASP A 109 -3.16 -2.17 0.03
N THR A 110 -4.20 -2.70 0.69
CA THR A 110 -4.04 -3.69 1.77
C THR A 110 -3.42 -4.98 1.25
N ILE A 111 -3.87 -5.48 0.10
CA ILE A 111 -3.34 -6.69 -0.53
C ILE A 111 -1.89 -6.46 -0.96
N GLY A 112 -1.61 -5.37 -1.69
CA GLY A 112 -0.26 -5.06 -2.20
C GLY A 112 0.75 -4.87 -1.08
N MET A 113 0.42 -4.07 -0.06
CA MET A 113 1.28 -3.85 1.10
C MET A 113 1.45 -5.12 1.93
N GLY A 114 0.39 -5.93 2.08
CA GLY A 114 0.44 -7.20 2.81
C GLY A 114 1.31 -8.26 2.13
N LEU A 115 1.28 -8.35 0.80
CA LEU A 115 2.17 -9.20 0.01
C LEU A 115 3.63 -8.77 0.20
N ALA A 116 3.92 -7.48 0.01
CA ALA A 116 5.26 -6.92 0.19
C ALA A 116 5.80 -7.10 1.62
N ALA A 117 4.96 -6.92 2.64
CA ALA A 117 5.31 -7.18 4.03
C ALA A 117 5.57 -8.67 4.28
N SER A 118 4.79 -9.55 3.67
CA SER A 118 4.97 -11.00 3.78
C SER A 118 6.28 -11.47 3.14
N GLU A 119 6.63 -10.95 1.96
CA GLU A 119 7.93 -11.19 1.32
C GLU A 119 9.07 -10.69 2.21
N ALA A 120 9.02 -9.41 2.62
CA ALA A 120 10.04 -8.78 3.46
C ALA A 120 10.23 -9.48 4.83
N GLY A 121 9.16 -10.04 5.38
CA GLY A 121 9.17 -10.82 6.62
C GLY A 121 9.63 -12.27 6.45
N GLY A 122 9.96 -12.71 5.24
CA GLY A 122 10.41 -14.08 4.96
C GLY A 122 9.29 -15.13 5.04
N ARG A 123 8.01 -14.72 4.88
CA ARG A 123 6.86 -15.64 4.92
C ARG A 123 6.78 -16.53 3.70
N PHE A 124 7.24 -16.04 2.55
CA PHE A 124 7.28 -16.84 1.34
C PHE A 124 8.46 -17.81 1.40
N THR A 125 8.14 -19.09 1.33
CA THR A 125 9.10 -20.20 1.26
C THR A 125 9.21 -20.65 -0.19
N GLY A 126 10.41 -20.92 -0.68
CA GLY A 126 10.64 -21.27 -2.09
C GLY A 126 11.87 -20.56 -2.63
N ASP A 127 12.17 -20.78 -3.90
CA ASP A 127 13.19 -19.99 -4.60
C ASP A 127 12.61 -18.65 -5.12
N ALA A 128 13.43 -17.87 -5.83
CA ALA A 128 12.99 -16.57 -6.34
C ALA A 128 11.84 -16.68 -7.36
N GLU A 129 11.80 -17.77 -8.15
CA GLU A 129 10.80 -18.00 -9.18
C GLU A 129 9.43 -18.31 -8.54
N ASP A 130 9.43 -19.11 -7.46
CA ASP A 130 8.22 -19.37 -6.66
C ASP A 130 7.61 -18.06 -6.13
N VAL A 131 8.44 -17.15 -5.62
CA VAL A 131 7.99 -15.87 -5.10
C VAL A 131 7.49 -14.97 -6.22
N ASP A 132 8.20 -14.89 -7.35
CA ASP A 132 7.77 -14.09 -8.50
C ASP A 132 6.40 -14.55 -9.03
N ARG A 133 6.16 -15.86 -9.08
CA ARG A 133 4.86 -16.41 -9.49
C ARG A 133 3.70 -15.99 -8.57
N VAL A 134 3.95 -15.79 -7.27
CA VAL A 134 2.93 -15.24 -6.35
C VAL A 134 2.55 -13.81 -6.72
N TYR A 135 3.53 -13.00 -7.13
CA TYR A 135 3.29 -11.62 -7.55
C TYR A 135 2.59 -11.54 -8.90
N ASP A 136 2.95 -12.39 -9.86
CA ASP A 136 2.27 -12.48 -11.15
C ASP A 136 0.77 -12.82 -10.96
N LEU A 137 0.47 -13.82 -10.12
CA LEU A 137 -0.91 -14.19 -9.79
C LEU A 137 -1.66 -13.06 -9.07
N ALA A 138 -0.98 -12.35 -8.16
CA ALA A 138 -1.58 -11.21 -7.48
C ALA A 138 -1.90 -10.09 -8.48
N GLU A 139 -0.99 -9.77 -9.39
CA GLU A 139 -1.22 -8.78 -10.43
C GLU A 139 -2.44 -9.13 -11.29
N GLU A 140 -2.50 -10.36 -11.81
CA GLU A 140 -3.62 -10.84 -12.62
C GLU A 140 -4.97 -10.70 -11.88
N LEU A 141 -5.01 -11.09 -10.60
CA LEU A 141 -6.21 -11.00 -9.76
C LEU A 141 -6.63 -9.55 -9.51
N LEU A 142 -5.67 -8.65 -9.23
CA LEU A 142 -5.96 -7.24 -8.94
C LEU A 142 -6.41 -6.51 -10.21
N LEU A 143 -5.79 -6.78 -11.35
CA LEU A 143 -6.21 -6.25 -12.66
C LEU A 143 -7.63 -6.71 -13.00
N SER A 144 -7.89 -8.02 -12.88
CA SER A 144 -9.22 -8.59 -13.13
C SER A 144 -10.29 -8.01 -12.21
N ALA A 145 -9.95 -7.72 -10.95
CA ALA A 145 -10.86 -7.08 -10.01
C ALA A 145 -11.22 -5.66 -10.44
N ILE A 146 -10.26 -4.87 -10.94
CA ILE A 146 -10.51 -3.52 -11.43
C ILE A 146 -11.35 -3.56 -12.70
N GLU A 147 -11.00 -4.41 -13.67
CA GLU A 147 -11.72 -4.58 -14.93
C GLU A 147 -13.20 -4.92 -14.71
N ARG A 148 -13.48 -5.76 -13.71
CA ARG A 148 -14.83 -6.12 -13.32
C ARG A 148 -15.70 -4.91 -12.95
N TYR A 149 -15.12 -3.89 -12.33
CA TYR A 149 -15.84 -2.67 -11.94
C TYR A 149 -15.75 -1.57 -12.99
N ALA A 150 -14.71 -1.57 -13.82
CA ALA A 150 -14.52 -0.65 -14.93
C ALA A 150 -15.49 -0.87 -16.11
N GLY A 151 -15.89 -2.12 -16.35
CA GLY A 151 -16.78 -2.52 -17.46
C GLY A 151 -18.25 -2.67 -17.09
N GLY A 152 -18.69 -2.07 -15.97
CA GLY A 152 -20.09 -2.05 -15.53
C GLY A 152 -20.92 -0.96 -16.20
#